data_AF-W1WI96-F1
#
_entry.id   AF-W1WI96-F1
#
_cell.length_a   1.000
_cell.length_b   1.000
_cell.length_c   1.000
_cell.angle_alpha   90.00
_cell.angle_beta   90.00
_cell.angle_gamma   90.00
#
_symmetry.space_group_name_H-M   'P 1'
#
loop_
_entity.id
_entity.type
_entity.pdbx_description
1 polymer ?
#
loop_
_entity_poly.entity_id
_entity_poly.type
_entity_poly.pdbx_seq_one_letter_code
_entity_poly.pdbx_strand_id
1 'polypeptide(L)'
;GIFSALTMMIIYGAKHEAQVRSAMFWLLGSFAGIQWGDLPLTAIIVTLFMLYIYMFNQDLDVLLLGNHEAAQMGLSVKQLQLSIVIISSIVIATLVSKVGVVGFIGLIIPHLARIIGGPKHRNTLLFSALIGSIVMIW
;
A
#
# COMPACT_ATOMS: atom_id res chain seq x y z
N GLY A 1 12.27 -13.86 0.94
CA GLY A 1 13.11 -15.05 1.15
C GLY A 1 12.33 -16.17 1.79
N ILE A 2 12.19 -16.15 3.13
CA ILE A 2 11.57 -17.24 3.90
C ILE A 2 10.08 -17.44 3.58
N PHE A 3 9.27 -16.38 3.61
CA PHE A 3 7.83 -16.48 3.31
C PHE A 3 7.56 -17.02 1.90
N SER A 4 8.30 -16.54 0.89
CA SER A 4 8.18 -17.05 -0.47
C SER A 4 8.54 -18.54 -0.55
N ALA A 5 9.62 -18.98 0.09
CA ALA A 5 9.98 -20.40 0.14
C ALA A 5 8.88 -21.26 0.79
N LEU A 6 8.29 -20.78 1.89
CA LEU A 6 7.16 -21.46 2.55
C LEU A 6 5.92 -21.51 1.66
N THR A 7 5.57 -20.40 0.99
CA THR A 7 4.45 -20.37 0.04
C THR A 7 4.67 -21.36 -1.10
N MET A 8 5.88 -21.40 -1.68
CA MET A 8 6.23 -22.38 -2.72
C MET A 8 6.13 -23.82 -2.20
N MET A 9 6.63 -24.11 -1.00
CA MET A 9 6.52 -25.44 -0.40
C MET A 9 5.06 -25.89 -0.23
N ILE A 10 4.18 -24.99 0.23
CA ILE A 10 2.74 -25.27 0.38
C ILE A 10 2.10 -25.54 -0.98
N ILE A 11 2.43 -24.74 -2.00
CA ILE A 11 1.88 -24.89 -3.36
C ILE A 11 2.33 -26.21 -3.98
N TYR A 12 3.62 -26.54 -3.94
CA TYR A 12 4.14 -27.80 -4.49
C TYR A 12 3.67 -29.04 -3.70
N GLY A 13 3.34 -28.89 -2.42
CA GLY A 13 2.74 -29.95 -1.61
C GLY A 13 1.25 -30.20 -1.87
N ALA A 14 0.58 -29.37 -2.69
CA ALA A 14 -0.84 -29.51 -2.96
C ALA A 14 -1.13 -30.74 -3.84
N LYS A 15 -2.10 -31.57 -3.44
CA LYS A 15 -2.45 -32.82 -4.14
C LYS A 15 -3.24 -32.62 -5.44
N HIS A 16 -3.76 -31.41 -5.70
CA HIS A 16 -4.64 -31.12 -6.82
C HIS A 16 -4.09 -29.98 -7.68
N GLU A 17 -3.94 -30.20 -8.99
CA GLU A 17 -3.45 -29.19 -9.94
C GLU A 17 -4.29 -27.91 -9.95
N ALA A 18 -5.60 -28.02 -9.69
CA ALA A 18 -6.50 -26.88 -9.62
C ALA A 18 -6.12 -25.89 -8.50
N GLN A 19 -5.66 -26.40 -7.35
CA GLN A 19 -5.24 -25.57 -6.21
C GLN A 19 -3.92 -24.85 -6.51
N VAL A 20 -2.98 -25.55 -7.14
CA VAL A 20 -1.71 -24.98 -7.61
C VAL A 20 -1.97 -23.83 -8.59
N ARG A 21 -2.80 -24.09 -9.61
CA ARG A 21 -3.16 -23.09 -10.62
C ARG A 21 -3.87 -21.88 -9.99
N SER A 22 -4.80 -22.11 -9.07
CA SER A 22 -5.50 -21.02 -8.36
C SER A 22 -4.53 -20.18 -7.52
N ALA A 23 -3.59 -20.80 -6.81
CA ALA A 23 -2.59 -20.09 -6.00
C ALA A 23 -1.62 -19.28 -6.88
N MET A 24 -1.19 -19.85 -8.01
CA MET A 24 -0.37 -19.13 -8.99
C MET A 24 -1.09 -17.91 -9.58
N PHE A 25 -2.37 -18.05 -9.92
CA PHE A 25 -3.18 -16.91 -10.37
C PHE A 25 -3.38 -15.86 -9.28
N TRP A 26 -3.55 -16.25 -8.02
CA TRP A 26 -3.65 -15.29 -6.92
C TRP A 26 -2.34 -14.52 -6.69
N LEU A 27 -1.18 -15.18 -6.87
CA LEU A 27 0.13 -14.53 -6.79
C LEU A 27 0.41 -13.55 -7.94
N LEU A 28 -0.24 -13.71 -9.09
CA LEU A 28 -0.20 -12.73 -10.19
C LEU A 28 -1.05 -11.48 -9.91
N GLY A 29 -2.03 -11.60 -9.00
CA GLY A 29 -3.02 -10.58 -8.72
C GLY A 29 -4.13 -10.54 -9.79
N SER A 30 -5.38 -10.35 -9.36
CA SER A 30 -6.53 -10.20 -10.26
C SER A 30 -7.70 -9.47 -9.59
N PHE A 31 -8.31 -8.56 -10.34
CA PHE A 31 -9.58 -7.91 -9.95
C PHE A 31 -10.82 -8.72 -10.34
N ALA A 32 -10.66 -9.83 -11.08
CA ALA A 32 -11.76 -10.61 -11.66
C ALA A 32 -12.67 -11.27 -10.61
N GLY A 33 -12.21 -11.42 -9.36
CA GLY A 33 -12.96 -12.04 -8.26
C GLY A 33 -13.64 -11.06 -7.30
N ILE A 34 -13.53 -9.75 -7.51
CA ILE A 34 -14.05 -8.75 -6.57
C ILE A 34 -15.58 -8.69 -6.65
N GLN A 35 -16.24 -8.85 -5.51
CA GLN A 35 -17.70 -8.72 -5.42
C GLN A 35 -18.09 -7.32 -4.94
N TRP A 36 -19.32 -6.91 -5.27
CA TRP A 36 -19.86 -5.63 -4.81
C TRP A 36 -19.88 -5.49 -3.28
N GLY A 37 -19.94 -6.61 -2.54
CA GLY A 37 -19.85 -6.63 -1.08
C GLY A 37 -18.47 -6.31 -0.50
N ASP A 38 -17.39 -6.43 -1.27
CA ASP A 38 -16.02 -6.14 -0.82
C ASP A 38 -15.66 -4.64 -0.94
N LEU A 39 -16.41 -3.90 -1.79
CA LEU A 39 -16.18 -2.49 -2.05
C LEU A 39 -16.32 -1.60 -0.80
N PRO A 40 -17.38 -1.72 0.04
CA PRO A 40 -17.56 -0.82 1.19
C PRO A 40 -16.40 -0.91 2.18
N LEU A 41 -15.97 -2.13 2.52
CA LEU A 41 -14.88 -2.35 3.46
C LEU A 41 -13.57 -1.77 2.92
N THR A 42 -13.28 -2.03 1.65
CA THR A 42 -12.07 -1.53 0.99
C THR A 42 -12.06 0.00 0.94
N ALA A 43 -13.19 0.61 0.58
CA ALA A 43 -13.34 2.06 0.50
C ALA A 43 -13.16 2.73 1.87
N ILE A 44 -13.74 2.16 2.94
CA ILE A 44 -13.60 2.69 4.31
C ILE A 44 -12.13 2.66 4.75
N ILE A 45 -11.44 1.52 4.56
CA ILE A 45 -10.05 1.36 4.98
C ILE A 45 -9.13 2.34 4.23
N VAL A 46 -9.31 2.47 2.91
CA VAL A 46 -8.54 3.41 2.11
C VAL A 46 -8.83 4.86 2.51
N THR A 47 -10.08 5.20 2.78
CA THR A 47 -10.48 6.55 3.22
C THR A 47 -9.87 6.91 4.57
N LEU A 48 -9.92 5.98 5.54
CA LEU A 48 -9.29 6.17 6.85
C LEU A 48 -7.78 6.35 6.73
N PHE A 49 -7.14 5.61 5.84
CA PHE A 49 -5.71 5.76 5.58
C PHE A 49 -5.36 7.11 4.96
N MET A 50 -6.14 7.56 3.97
CA MET A 50 -5.96 8.89 3.39
C MET A 50 -6.16 9.98 4.43
N LEU A 51 -7.18 9.86 5.28
CA LEU A 51 -7.43 10.83 6.36
C LEU A 51 -6.27 10.85 7.35
N TYR A 52 -5.75 9.67 7.74
CA TYR A 52 -4.60 9.57 8.61
C TYR A 52 -3.39 10.32 8.03
N ILE A 53 -2.99 10.03 6.79
CA ILE A 53 -1.86 10.73 6.16
C ILE A 53 -2.14 12.23 6.03
N TYR A 54 -3.39 12.61 5.73
CA TYR A 54 -3.77 14.01 5.63
C TYR A 54 -3.62 14.75 6.98
N MET A 55 -4.00 14.13 8.10
CA MET A 55 -3.84 14.71 9.43
C MET A 55 -2.37 14.86 9.84
N PHE A 56 -1.51 13.91 9.47
CA PHE A 56 -0.08 13.92 9.79
C PHE A 56 0.80 14.50 8.67
N ASN A 57 0.21 15.21 7.69
CA ASN A 57 0.95 15.67 6.50
C ASN A 57 2.09 16.65 6.82
N GLN A 58 1.90 17.52 7.81
CA GLN A 58 2.93 18.47 8.25
C GLN A 58 4.08 17.76 8.94
N ASP A 59 3.78 16.80 9.80
CA ASP A 59 4.79 16.02 10.49
C ASP A 59 5.62 15.16 9.52
N LEU A 60 4.96 14.62 8.50
CA LEU A 60 5.60 13.90 7.39
C LEU A 60 6.48 14.83 6.53
N ASP A 61 6.05 16.07 6.29
CA ASP A 61 6.83 17.06 5.57
C ASP A 61 8.06 17.51 6.38
N VAL A 62 7.95 17.65 7.70
CA VAL A 62 9.08 17.93 8.61
C VAL A 62 10.09 16.79 8.60
N LEU A 63 9.63 15.54 8.53
CA LEU A 63 10.48 14.35 8.37
C LEU A 63 11.36 14.39 7.11
N LEU A 64 10.96 15.11 6.04
CA LEU A 64 11.76 15.28 4.83
C LEU A 64 13.01 16.14 5.06
N LEU A 65 13.01 17.02 6.07
CA LEU A 65 14.18 17.82 6.46
C LEU A 65 15.27 16.98 7.13
N GLY A 66 14.90 15.78 7.58
CA GLY A 66 15.79 14.82 8.22
C GLY A 66 15.36 14.49 9.64
N ASN A 67 15.76 13.29 10.10
CA ASN A 67 15.36 12.79 11.42
C ASN A 67 15.86 13.66 12.58
N HIS A 68 17.04 14.29 12.42
CA HIS A 68 17.61 15.15 13.46
C HIS A 68 16.83 16.46 13.60
N GLU A 69 16.59 17.15 12.49
CA GLU A 69 15.80 18.39 12.43
C GLU A 69 14.37 18.16 12.94
N ALA A 70 13.73 17.07 12.52
CA ALA A 70 12.39 16.71 12.98
C ALA A 70 12.35 16.45 14.50
N ALA A 71 13.36 15.77 15.05
CA ALA A 71 13.43 15.54 16.49
C ALA A 71 13.64 16.85 17.28
N GLN A 72 14.40 17.81 16.74
CA GLN A 72 14.59 19.12 17.35
C GLN A 72 13.29 19.96 17.36
N MET A 73 12.41 19.75 16.39
CA MET A 73 11.08 20.37 16.33
C MET A 73 10.06 19.74 17.30
N GLY A 74 10.49 18.82 18.18
CA GLY A 74 9.63 18.16 19.18
C GLY A 74 8.88 16.93 18.66
N LEU A 75 9.22 16.47 17.45
CA LEU A 75 8.54 15.37 16.79
C LEU A 75 9.10 14.02 17.25
N SER A 76 8.23 13.11 17.69
CA SER A 76 8.61 11.75 18.06
C SER A 76 8.82 10.88 16.82
N VAL A 77 9.93 11.12 16.09
CA VAL A 77 10.24 10.51 14.78
C VAL A 77 10.03 8.99 14.76
N LYS A 78 10.54 8.28 15.77
CA LYS A 78 10.42 6.81 15.85
C LYS A 78 8.97 6.34 16.00
N GLN A 79 8.15 7.05 16.78
CA GLN A 79 6.75 6.70 16.97
C GLN A 79 5.94 6.95 15.69
N LEU A 80 6.21 8.07 15.01
CA LEU A 80 5.56 8.40 13.74
C LEU A 80 5.94 7.41 12.63
N GLN A 81 7.22 7.06 12.50
CA GLN A 81 7.65 6.03 11.54
C GLN A 81 6.99 4.68 11.83
N LEU A 82 6.95 4.26 13.10
CA LEU A 82 6.33 3.00 13.49
C LEU A 82 4.82 3.00 13.21
N SER A 83 4.11 4.08 13.51
CA SER A 83 2.66 4.16 13.26
C SER A 83 2.34 4.10 11.77
N ILE A 84 3.11 4.78 10.92
CA ILE A 84 2.96 4.71 9.46
C ILE A 84 3.21 3.30 8.95
N VAL A 85 4.26 2.63 9.42
CA VAL A 85 4.57 1.24 9.02
C VAL A 85 3.44 0.29 9.41
N ILE A 86 2.92 0.40 10.64
CA ILE A 86 1.82 -0.46 11.11
C ILE A 86 0.55 -0.22 10.28
N ILE A 87 0.13 1.04 10.14
CA ILE A 87 -1.12 1.37 9.45
C ILE A 87 -1.03 1.01 7.96
N SER A 88 0.07 1.36 7.28
CA SER A 88 0.28 1.01 5.87
C SER A 88 0.32 -0.51 5.67
N SER A 89 0.94 -1.26 6.59
CA SER A 89 0.95 -2.71 6.54
C SER A 89 -0.45 -3.32 6.64
N ILE A 90 -1.30 -2.80 7.53
CA ILE A 90 -2.69 -3.26 7.68
C ILE A 90 -3.50 -2.99 6.39
N VAL A 91 -3.36 -1.80 5.82
CA VAL A 91 -4.04 -1.42 4.58
C VAL A 91 -3.58 -2.31 3.43
N ILE A 92 -2.27 -2.45 3.23
CA ILE A 92 -1.71 -3.28 2.15
C ILE A 92 -2.11 -4.75 2.34
N ALA A 93 -2.05 -5.29 3.55
CA ALA A 93 -2.46 -6.66 3.84
C ALA A 93 -3.94 -6.91 3.49
N THR A 94 -4.81 -5.94 3.80
CA THR A 94 -6.24 -6.05 3.48
C THR A 94 -6.49 -6.02 1.97
N LEU A 95 -5.80 -5.12 1.25
CA LEU A 95 -5.93 -5.01 -0.21
C LEU A 95 -5.37 -6.26 -0.91
N VAL A 96 -4.17 -6.70 -0.53
CA VAL A 96 -3.51 -7.88 -1.11
C VAL A 96 -4.31 -9.15 -0.81
N SER A 97 -4.96 -9.25 0.35
CA SER A 97 -5.84 -10.40 0.66
C SER A 97 -7.01 -10.54 -0.31
N LYS A 98 -7.49 -9.44 -0.92
CA LYS A 98 -8.65 -9.44 -1.81
C LYS A 98 -8.27 -9.57 -3.28
N VAL A 99 -7.25 -8.82 -3.71
CA VAL A 99 -6.88 -8.69 -5.12
C VAL A 99 -5.66 -9.55 -5.47
N GLY A 100 -4.95 -10.08 -4.48
CA GLY A 100 -3.66 -10.73 -4.67
C GLY A 100 -2.51 -9.72 -4.74
N VAL A 101 -1.34 -10.20 -5.16
CA VAL A 101 -0.12 -9.38 -5.14
C VAL A 101 -0.11 -8.42 -6.32
N VAL A 102 -0.10 -7.11 -6.04
CA VAL A 102 0.02 -6.05 -7.06
C VAL A 102 1.39 -5.39 -6.93
N GLY A 103 2.24 -5.60 -7.93
CA GLY A 103 3.60 -5.04 -7.98
C GLY A 103 3.67 -3.70 -8.71
N PHE A 104 4.84 -3.04 -8.64
CA PHE A 104 5.23 -1.83 -9.39
C PHE A 104 4.46 -0.52 -9.12
N ILE A 105 3.15 -0.57 -8.91
CA ILE A 105 2.27 0.60 -8.66
C ILE A 105 2.81 1.43 -7.48
N GLY A 106 3.13 0.79 -6.36
CA GLY A 106 3.63 1.47 -5.15
C GLY A 106 5.00 2.15 -5.30
N LEU A 107 5.73 1.88 -6.38
CA LEU A 107 7.03 2.52 -6.66
C LEU A 107 6.90 3.63 -7.70
N ILE A 108 6.22 3.35 -8.81
CA ILE A 108 6.14 4.25 -9.96
C ILE A 108 5.22 5.43 -9.66
N ILE A 109 4.06 5.17 -9.06
CA ILE A 109 3.02 6.17 -8.86
C ILE A 109 3.42 7.31 -7.93
N PRO A 110 3.94 7.07 -6.72
CA PRO A 110 4.38 8.17 -5.85
C PRO A 110 5.51 8.97 -6.47
N HIS A 111 6.35 8.35 -7.30
CA HIS A 111 7.40 9.05 -8.03
C HIS A 111 6.81 10.00 -9.09
N LEU A 112 5.87 9.53 -9.91
CA LEU A 112 5.16 10.37 -10.89
C LEU A 112 4.38 11.50 -10.19
N ALA A 113 3.69 11.18 -9.09
CA ALA A 113 2.96 12.15 -8.30
C ALA A 113 3.87 13.25 -7.74
N ARG A 114 5.09 12.90 -7.32
CA ARG A 114 6.08 13.87 -6.84
C ARG A 114 6.65 14.75 -7.95
N ILE A 115 6.83 14.20 -9.15
CA ILE A 115 7.26 14.98 -10.33
C ILE A 115 6.21 16.03 -10.71
N ILE A 116 4.92 15.67 -10.65
CA ILE A 116 3.81 16.55 -11.05
C ILE A 116 3.42 17.53 -9.94
N GLY A 117 3.27 17.02 -8.71
CA GLY A 117 2.68 17.73 -7.58
C GLY A 117 3.68 18.35 -6.60
N GLY A 118 4.97 18.08 -6.76
CA GLY A 118 6.02 18.51 -5.84
C GLY A 118 6.19 17.60 -4.61
N PRO A 119 7.15 17.92 -3.72
CA PRO A 119 7.57 17.03 -2.62
C PRO A 119 6.63 17.00 -1.42
N LYS A 120 5.68 17.95 -1.31
CA LYS A 120 4.74 18.02 -0.19
C LYS A 120 3.85 16.77 -0.15
N HIS A 121 3.71 16.15 1.02
CA HIS A 121 2.95 14.92 1.21
C HIS A 121 1.47 15.08 0.85
N ARG A 122 0.88 16.25 1.10
CA ARG A 122 -0.52 16.53 0.73
C ARG A 122 -0.73 16.40 -0.78
N ASN A 123 0.16 16.97 -1.59
CA ASN A 123 0.07 16.91 -3.04
C ASN A 123 0.39 15.49 -3.53
N THR A 124 1.47 14.89 -3.01
CA THR A 124 1.87 13.53 -3.37
C THR A 124 0.74 12.53 -3.11
N LEU A 125 0.03 12.63 -1.99
CA LEU A 125 -1.10 11.77 -1.68
C LEU A 125 -2.24 11.92 -2.69
N LEU A 126 -2.64 13.16 -2.99
CA LEU A 126 -3.76 13.43 -3.90
C LEU A 126 -3.45 12.99 -5.33
N PHE A 127 -2.26 13.34 -5.84
CA PHE A 127 -1.84 12.92 -7.18
C PHE A 127 -1.60 11.41 -7.25
N SER A 128 -1.04 10.78 -6.21
CA SER A 128 -0.86 9.32 -6.20
C SER A 128 -2.20 8.58 -6.21
N ALA A 129 -3.18 9.05 -5.45
CA ALA A 129 -4.52 8.47 -5.44
C ALA A 129 -5.19 8.58 -6.82
N LEU A 130 -5.10 9.75 -7.47
CA LEU A 130 -5.69 9.96 -8.80
C LEU A 130 -4.99 9.16 -9.88
N ILE A 131 -3.65 9.26 -9.97
CA ILE A 131 -2.85 8.55 -10.98
C ILE A 131 -3.00 7.03 -10.78
N GLY A 132 -2.98 6.56 -9.53
CA GLY A 132 -3.22 5.15 -9.21
C GLY A 132 -4.59 4.66 -9.62
N SER A 133 -5.65 5.42 -9.32
CA SER A 133 -7.00 5.04 -9.73
C SER A 133 -7.11 4.93 -11.24
N ILE A 134 -6.52 5.87 -11.99
CA ILE A 134 -6.54 5.85 -13.46
C ILE A 134 -5.79 4.63 -14.00
N VAL A 135 -4.56 4.38 -13.51
CA VAL A 135 -3.72 3.25 -13.93
C VAL A 135 -4.36 1.90 -13.59
N MET A 136 -5.17 1.80 -12.53
CA MET A 136 -5.84 0.56 -12.17
C MET A 136 -7.13 0.31 -12.97
N ILE A 137 -7.74 1.35 -13.53
CA ILE A 137 -8.94 1.24 -14.38
C ILE A 137 -8.56 0.88 -15.83
N TRP A 138 -7.39 1.34 -16.28
CA TRP A 138 -6.89 1.18 -17.66
C TRP A 138 -6.07 -0.11 -17.81
#